data_AF-A0A346Y5H2-F1
#
_entry.id   AF-A0A346Y5H2-F1
#
_cell.length_a   1.000
_cell.length_b   1.000
_cell.length_c   1.000
_cell.angle_alpha   90.00
_cell.angle_beta   90.00
_cell.angle_gamma   90.00
#
_symmetry.space_group_name_H-M   'P 1'
#
loop_
_entity.id
_entity.type
_entity.pdbx_description
1 polymer ?
#
loop_
_entity_poly.entity_id
_entity_poly.type
_entity_poly.pdbx_seq_one_letter_code
_entity_poly.pdbx_strand_id
1 'polypeptide(L)' 'MIDFLSNMIGDVSDVITAAIAAAAAVYVASVWWKTKALVPTMTAIILAAVVVWAAGNVDVLEGRVAADSTDWMAP' A
#
# COMPACT_ATOMS: atom_id res chain seq x y z
N MET A 1 -23.52 14.35 -11.23
CA MET A 1 -22.17 14.90 -11.02
C MET A 1 -21.45 14.22 -9.86
N ILE A 2 -22.06 14.07 -8.68
CA ILE A 2 -21.46 13.36 -7.53
C ILE A 2 -21.14 11.88 -7.85
N ASP A 3 -22.02 11.16 -8.54
CA ASP A 3 -21.75 9.76 -8.95
C ASP A 3 -20.61 9.64 -9.98
N PHE A 4 -20.52 10.57 -10.93
CA PHE A 4 -19.45 10.58 -11.93
C PHE A 4 -18.09 10.84 -11.27
N LEU A 5 -18.03 11.77 -10.30
CA LEU A 5 -16.82 12.05 -9.53
C LEU A 5 -16.45 10.88 -8.61
N SER A 6 -17.43 10.22 -7.99
CA SER A 6 -17.18 9.08 -7.10
C SER A 6 -16.68 7.85 -7.87
N ASN A 7 -17.25 7.57 -9.05
CA ASN A 7 -16.78 6.48 -9.91
C ASN A 7 -15.38 6.77 -10.47
N MET A 8 -15.08 8.00 -10.86
CA MET A 8 -13.75 8.36 -11.36
C MET A 8 -12.68 8.32 -10.24
N ILE A 9 -13.05 8.63 -9.00
CA ILE A 9 -12.16 8.50 -7.83
C ILE A 9 -11.91 7.03 -7.48
N GLY A 10 -12.96 6.20 -7.51
CA GLY A 10 -12.83 4.75 -7.30
C GLY A 10 -11.91 4.10 -8.34
N ASP A 11 -12.13 4.39 -9.62
CA ASP A 11 -11.30 3.88 -10.72
C ASP A 11 -9.83 4.30 -10.57
N VAL A 12 -9.55 5.54 -10.16
CA VAL A 12 -8.18 6.02 -9.96
C VAL A 12 -7.51 5.34 -8.77
N SER A 13 -8.22 5.17 -7.65
CA SER A 13 -7.71 4.45 -6.48
C SER A 13 -7.36 2.99 -6.78
N ASP A 14 -8.22 2.33 -7.55
CA ASP A 14 -8.00 0.94 -7.98
C ASP A 14 -6.81 0.83 -8.93
N VAL A 15 -6.67 1.76 -9.89
CA VAL A 15 -5.53 1.81 -10.81
C VAL A 15 -4.21 2.02 -10.06
N ILE A 16 -4.21 2.91 -9.06
CA ILE A 16 -3.01 3.17 -8.25
C ILE A 16 -2.64 1.92 -7.42
N THR A 17 -3.62 1.27 -6.79
CA THR A 17 -3.39 0.05 -6.01
C THR A 17 -2.87 -1.08 -6.90
N ALA A 18 -3.41 -1.24 -8.10
CA ALA A 18 -2.94 -2.20 -9.09
C ALA A 18 -1.50 -1.90 -9.55
N ALA A 19 -1.15 -0.62 -9.76
CA ALA A 19 0.21 -0.21 -10.11
C ALA A 19 1.21 -0.50 -8.98
N ILE A 20 0.82 -0.26 -7.72
CA ILE A 20 1.65 -0.58 -6.55
C ILE A 20 1.86 -2.09 -6.43
N ALA A 21 0.81 -2.90 -6.64
CA ALA A 21 0.93 -4.36 -6.66
C ALA A 21 1.87 -4.86 -7.75
N ALA A 22 1.82 -4.28 -8.95
CA ALA A 22 2.76 -4.59 -10.02
C ALA A 22 4.21 -4.24 -9.66
N ALA A 23 4.44 -3.06 -9.09
CA ALA A 23 5.77 -2.62 -8.65
C ALA A 23 6.32 -3.53 -7.53
N ALA A 24 5.46 -3.95 -6.60
CA ALA A 24 5.82 -4.87 -5.52
C ALA A 24 6.26 -6.24 -6.06
N ALA A 25 5.57 -6.77 -7.08
CA ALA A 25 5.97 -8.00 -7.75
C ALA A 25 7.34 -7.86 -8.46
N VAL A 26 7.58 -6.75 -9.15
CA VAL A 26 8.87 -6.46 -9.79
C VAL A 26 9.99 -6.36 -8.76
N TYR A 27 9.73 -5.73 -7.60
CA TYR A 27 10.70 -5.65 -6.52
C TYR A 27 11.11 -7.04 -6.02
N VAL A 28 10.16 -7.91 -5.70
CA VAL A 28 10.45 -9.28 -5.25
C VAL A 28 11.24 -10.06 -6.33
N ALA A 29 10.82 -9.95 -7.59
CA ALA A 29 11.54 -10.58 -8.71
C ALA A 29 12.99 -10.06 -8.82
N SER A 30 13.21 -8.76 -8.62
CA SER A 30 14.54 -8.15 -8.63
C SER A 30 15.43 -8.64 -7.48
N VAL A 31 14.85 -8.82 -6.29
CA VAL A 31 15.56 -9.34 -5.11
C VAL A 31 15.96 -10.79 -5.33
N TRP A 32 15.05 -11.61 -5.86
CA TRP A 32 15.36 -12.99 -6.22
C TRP A 32 16.48 -13.07 -7.26
N TRP A 33 16.41 -12.24 -8.32
CA TRP A 33 17.43 -12.21 -9.36
C TRP A 33 18.82 -11.85 -8.80
N LYS A 34 18.90 -10.84 -7.92
CA LYS A 34 20.17 -10.36 -7.37
C LYS A 34 20.77 -11.26 -6.30
N THR A 35 19.94 -11.76 -5.39
CA THR A 35 20.43 -12.46 -4.20
C THR A 35 20.46 -13.98 -4.38
N LYS A 36 19.53 -14.54 -5.17
CA LYS A 36 19.29 -16.00 -5.29
C LYS A 36 19.28 -16.73 -3.93
N ALA A 37 18.90 -16.01 -2.88
CA ALA A 37 18.93 -16.49 -1.51
C ALA A 37 17.52 -16.41 -0.92
N LEU A 38 17.11 -17.47 -0.22
CA LEU A 38 15.76 -17.60 0.31
C LEU A 38 15.45 -16.54 1.37
N VAL A 39 16.35 -16.32 2.32
CA VAL A 39 16.15 -15.38 3.44
C VAL A 39 15.81 -13.96 2.94
N PRO A 40 16.64 -13.29 2.12
CA PRO A 40 16.33 -11.93 1.65
C PRO A 40 15.09 -11.88 0.74
N THR A 41 14.80 -12.95 0.00
CA THR A 41 13.60 -12.99 -0.84
C THR A 41 12.33 -13.11 -0.01
N MET A 42 12.35 -13.91 1.05
CA MET A 42 11.24 -13.99 2.01
C MET A 42 10.98 -12.66 2.68
N THR A 43 12.03 -11.95 3.10
CA THR A 43 11.89 -10.59 3.67
C THR A 43 11.29 -9.63 2.65
N ALA A 44 11.72 -9.69 1.38
CA ALA A 44 11.18 -8.86 0.32
C ALA A 44 9.70 -9.16 0.02
N ILE A 45 9.28 -10.43 0.07
CA ILE A 45 7.88 -10.84 -0.09
C ILE A 45 7.02 -10.26 1.04
N ILE A 46 7.48 -10.39 2.28
CA ILE A 46 6.76 -9.85 3.45
C ILE A 46 6.62 -8.33 3.31
N LEU A 47 7.70 -7.64 2.95
CA LEU A 47 7.70 -6.18 2.80
C LEU A 47 6.80 -5.73 1.65
N ALA A 48 6.84 -6.42 0.51
CA ALA A 48 5.94 -6.22 -0.62
C ALA A 48 4.47 -6.41 -0.22
N ALA A 49 4.15 -7.47 0.53
CA ALA A 49 2.80 -7.73 1.00
C ALA A 49 2.28 -6.62 1.94
N VAL A 50 3.14 -6.12 2.84
CA VAL A 50 2.79 -4.99 3.73
C VAL A 50 2.49 -3.72 2.93
N VAL A 51 3.29 -3.41 1.90
CA VAL A 51 3.09 -2.22 1.06
C VAL A 51 1.79 -2.29 0.27
N VAL A 52 1.49 -3.45 -0.33
CA VAL A 52 0.23 -3.64 -1.07
C VAL A 52 -0.96 -3.58 -0.13
N TRP A 53 -0.84 -4.16 1.07
CA TRP A 53 -1.88 -4.06 2.08
C TRP A 53 -2.11 -2.61 2.53
N ALA A 54 -1.05 -1.84 2.81
CA ALA A 54 -1.15 -0.45 3.21
C ALA A 54 -1.80 0.41 2.12
N ALA A 55 -1.46 0.17 0.85
CA ALA A 55 -2.07 0.86 -0.30
C ALA A 55 -3.58 0.59 -0.44
N GLY A 56 -4.05 -0.61 -0.06
CA GLY A 56 -5.48 -0.95 -0.07
C GLY A 56 -6.23 -0.57 1.20
N ASN A 57 -5.56 -0.07 2.24
CA ASN A 57 -6.16 0.23 3.55
C ASN A 57 -5.81 1.67 4.01
N VAL A 58 -5.74 2.61 3.06
CA VAL A 58 -5.39 4.02 3.34
C VAL A 58 -6.35 4.65 4.36
N ASP A 59 -7.64 4.36 4.28
CA ASP A 59 -8.65 4.88 5.23
C ASP A 59 -8.36 4.49 6.69
N VAL A 60 -7.83 3.28 6.91
CA VAL A 60 -7.45 2.79 8.25
C VAL A 60 -6.22 3.54 8.77
N LEU A 61 -5.29 3.88 7.87
CA LEU A 61 -4.09 4.63 8.21
C LEU A 61 -4.45 6.10 8.52
N GLU A 62 -5.30 6.72 7.70
CA GLU A 62 -5.80 8.07 7.94
C GLU A 62 -6.58 8.16 9.26
N GLY A 63 -7.45 7.19 9.55
CA GLY A 63 -8.19 7.13 10.81
C GLY A 63 -7.29 6.99 12.04
N ARG A 64 -6.20 6.24 11.94
CA ARG A 64 -5.21 6.11 13.03
C ARG A 64 -4.43 7.40 13.24
N VAL A 65 -4.01 8.07 12.16
CA VAL A 65 -3.31 9.37 12.25
C VAL A 65 -4.24 10.45 12.81
N ALA A 66 -5.51 10.44 12.44
CA ALA A 66 -6.51 11.37 12.99
C ALA A 66 -6.76 11.10 14.49
N ALA A 67 -6.83 9.84 14.91
CA ALA A 67 -6.97 9.49 16.32
C ALA A 67 -5.74 9.92 17.14
N ASP A 68 -4.53 9.68 16.64
CA ASP A 68 -3.27 10.02 17.30
C ASP A 68 -3.11 11.55 17.42
N SER A 69 -3.47 12.29 16.38
CA SER A 69 -3.44 13.76 16.40
C SER A 69 -4.50 14.37 17.33
N THR A 70 -5.66 13.71 17.49
CA THR A 70 -6.69 14.14 18.44
C THR A 70 -6.25 13.89 19.89
N ASP A 71 -5.60 12.76 20.17
CA ASP A 71 -5.05 12.43 21.50
C ASP A 71 -3.93 13.41 21.90
N TRP A 72 -3.08 13.79 20.95
CA TRP A 72 -2.01 14.78 21.17
C TRP A 72 -2.54 16.21 21.40
N MET A 73 -3.74 16.51 20.93
CA MET A 73 -4.43 17.80 21.12
C MET A 73 -5.40 17.79 22.31
N ALA A 74 -5.53 16.68 23.04
CA ALA A 74 -6.33 16.62 24.25
C ALA A 74 -5.63 17.41 25.39
N PRO A 75 -6.34 18.32 26.08
CA PRO A 75 -5.77 19.21 27.11
C PRO A 75 -5.35 18.51 28.40
#